data_AF-A0A6P1NI80-F1
#
_entry.id   AF-A0A6P1NI80-F1
#
_cell.length_a   1.000
_cell.length_b   1.000
_cell.length_c   1.000
_cell.angle_alpha   90.00
_cell.angle_beta   90.00
_cell.angle_gamma   90.00
#
_symmetry.space_group_name_H-M   'P 1'
#
loop_
_entity.id
_entity.type
_entity.pdbx_description
1 polymer ?
#
loop_
_entity_poly.entity_id
_entity_poly.type
_entity_poly.pdbx_seq_one_letter_code
_entity_poly.pdbx_strand_id
1 'polypeptide(L)'
;MNDQNFYDWYQTPIRRMYNCDCSLPFVSRNFISFENVTKDWAQNSLDYLYRTFVCSLCENEIDDPGENIFILNRLANSDPSNLDGYGYWEAYQFHLTEKGMALVKECNLDLNSQEICPLFKAKLTAMFEEHDVGFDKKAFVPIQF
;
A
#
# COMPACT_ATOMS: atom_id res chain seq x y z
N MET A 1 -4.89 -12.46 -8.60
CA MET A 1 -5.39 -11.09 -8.78
C MET A 1 -5.51 -10.78 -10.27
N ASN A 2 -6.59 -10.13 -10.72
CA ASN A 2 -6.72 -9.72 -12.12
C ASN A 2 -5.86 -8.46 -12.41
N ASP A 3 -5.71 -8.15 -13.69
CA ASP A 3 -4.87 -7.07 -14.20
C ASP A 3 -5.31 -5.69 -13.69
N GLN A 4 -6.60 -5.36 -13.80
CA GLN A 4 -7.12 -4.07 -13.35
C GLN A 4 -6.90 -3.87 -11.84
N ASN A 5 -7.16 -4.89 -11.02
CA ASN A 5 -6.94 -4.83 -9.58
C ASN A 5 -5.45 -4.65 -9.24
N PHE A 6 -4.55 -5.32 -9.98
CA PHE A 6 -3.12 -5.12 -9.79
C PHE A 6 -2.69 -3.68 -10.11
N TYR A 7 -3.18 -3.15 -11.24
CA TYR A 7 -2.90 -1.78 -11.65
C TYR A 7 -3.37 -0.76 -10.59
N ASP A 8 -4.60 -0.95 -10.09
CA ASP A 8 -5.24 -0.03 -9.16
C ASP A 8 -4.66 -0.09 -7.74
N TRP A 9 -4.33 -1.29 -7.25
CA TRP A 9 -3.91 -1.50 -5.86
C TRP A 9 -2.39 -1.55 -5.66
N TYR A 10 -1.60 -1.72 -6.71
CA TYR A 10 -0.14 -1.87 -6.56
C TYR A 10 0.65 -0.95 -7.48
N GLN A 11 0.38 -0.97 -8.79
CA GLN A 11 1.16 -0.14 -9.72
C GLN A 11 0.91 1.36 -9.52
N THR A 12 -0.36 1.77 -9.44
CA THR A 12 -0.72 3.18 -9.23
C THR A 12 -0.24 3.69 -7.87
N PRO A 13 -0.48 2.99 -6.74
CA PRO A 13 0.00 3.42 -5.43
C PRO A 13 1.53 3.54 -5.34
N ILE A 14 2.28 2.53 -5.81
CA ILE A 14 3.75 2.58 -5.80
C ILE A 14 4.28 3.73 -6.65
N ARG A 15 3.68 3.99 -7.82
CA ARG A 15 4.05 5.15 -8.65
C ARG A 15 3.75 6.48 -7.96
N ARG A 16 2.63 6.59 -7.23
CA ARG A 16 2.32 7.81 -6.46
C ARG A 16 3.38 8.07 -5.39
N MET A 17 3.71 7.06 -4.59
CA MET A 17 4.74 7.17 -3.55
C MET A 17 6.15 7.44 -4.08
N TYR A 18 6.44 7.11 -5.34
CA TYR A 18 7.71 7.48 -5.96
C TYR A 18 7.88 9.00 -6.13
N ASN A 19 6.79 9.76 -6.21
CA ASN A 19 6.82 11.20 -6.44
C ASN A 19 6.61 12.05 -5.18
N CYS A 20 6.06 11.47 -4.12
CA CYS A 20 5.85 12.15 -2.84
C CYS A 20 5.54 11.15 -1.73
N ASP A 21 5.75 11.58 -0.49
CA ASP A 21 5.24 10.87 0.67
C ASP A 21 3.71 10.90 0.63
N CYS A 22 3.09 9.80 1.03
CA CYS A 22 1.65 9.68 0.94
C CYS A 22 1.08 8.91 2.14
N SER A 23 -0.07 9.33 2.64
CA SER A 23 -0.86 8.51 3.54
C SER A 23 -1.69 7.46 2.80
N LEU A 24 -2.20 6.47 3.54
CA LEU A 24 -2.99 5.37 2.98
C LEU A 24 -4.19 5.85 2.14
N PRO A 25 -5.01 6.82 2.61
CA PRO A 25 -6.07 7.40 1.78
C PRO A 25 -5.60 7.97 0.45
N PHE A 26 -4.44 8.63 0.40
CA PHE A 26 -3.94 9.28 -0.82
C PHE A 26 -3.25 8.32 -1.79
N VAL A 27 -2.61 7.25 -1.31
CA VAL A 27 -2.05 6.21 -2.19
C VAL A 27 -3.13 5.30 -2.76
N SER A 28 -4.15 4.99 -1.97
CA SER A 28 -5.18 4.04 -2.34
C SER A 28 -6.15 4.60 -3.38
N ARG A 29 -6.73 3.68 -4.14
CA ARG A 29 -7.62 3.98 -5.25
C ARG A 29 -8.89 4.71 -4.77
N ASN A 30 -9.35 5.68 -5.56
CA ASN A 30 -10.69 6.27 -5.49
C ASN A 30 -11.09 6.86 -4.13
N PHE A 31 -10.15 7.28 -3.30
CA PHE A 31 -10.53 8.01 -2.10
C PHE A 31 -11.11 9.37 -2.51
N ILE A 32 -12.42 9.54 -2.33
CA ILE A 32 -13.15 10.79 -2.60
C ILE A 32 -13.62 11.42 -1.28
N SER A 33 -14.01 10.60 -0.30
CA SER A 33 -14.40 11.02 1.05
C SER A 33 -14.35 9.80 1.99
N PHE A 34 -14.07 10.05 3.27
CA PHE A 34 -14.05 9.02 4.32
C PHE A 34 -15.40 8.33 4.45
N GLU A 35 -16.51 9.04 4.20
CA GLU A 35 -17.88 8.52 4.26
C GLU A 35 -18.16 7.38 3.27
N ASN A 36 -17.32 7.23 2.23
CA ASN A 36 -17.46 6.17 1.22
C ASN A 36 -16.48 5.01 1.41
N VAL A 37 -15.72 4.99 2.52
CA VAL A 37 -14.77 3.92 2.79
C VAL A 37 -15.52 2.65 3.21
N THR A 38 -15.25 1.55 2.50
CA THR A 38 -15.77 0.22 2.83
C THR A 38 -14.75 -0.59 3.61
N LYS A 39 -15.22 -1.61 4.34
CA LYS A 39 -14.34 -2.59 5.01
C LYS A 39 -13.38 -3.27 4.03
N ASP A 40 -13.85 -3.60 2.82
CA ASP A 40 -13.01 -4.18 1.77
C ASP A 40 -11.93 -3.20 1.29
N TRP A 41 -12.28 -1.91 1.13
CA TRP A 41 -11.29 -0.89 0.80
C TRP A 41 -10.23 -0.78 1.90
N ALA A 42 -10.66 -0.71 3.16
CA ALA A 42 -9.75 -0.64 4.30
C ALA A 42 -8.83 -1.86 4.36
N GLN A 43 -9.39 -3.07 4.20
CA GLN A 43 -8.59 -4.29 4.22
C GLN A 43 -7.58 -4.34 3.07
N ASN A 44 -7.97 -3.95 1.85
CA ASN A 44 -7.06 -3.94 0.71
C ASN A 44 -5.93 -2.91 0.87
N SER A 45 -6.24 -1.72 1.39
CA SER A 45 -5.24 -0.69 1.71
C SER A 45 -4.24 -1.19 2.76
N LEU A 46 -4.72 -1.88 3.80
CA LEU A 46 -3.87 -2.41 4.86
C LEU A 46 -3.02 -3.60 4.38
N ASP A 47 -3.60 -4.47 3.56
CA ASP A 47 -2.91 -5.58 2.91
C ASP A 47 -1.84 -5.13 1.91
N TYR A 48 -2.05 -3.98 1.25
CA TYR A 48 -1.04 -3.31 0.44
C TYR A 48 0.15 -2.89 1.31
N LEU A 49 -0.12 -2.15 2.39
CA LEU A 49 0.91 -1.64 3.29
C LEU A 49 1.70 -2.78 3.96
N TYR A 50 1.01 -3.82 4.42
CA TYR A 50 1.65 -4.99 5.02
C TYR A 50 2.67 -5.62 4.07
N ARG A 51 2.27 -5.86 2.81
CA ARG A 51 3.16 -6.45 1.80
C ARG A 51 4.37 -5.58 1.51
N THR A 52 4.16 -4.28 1.34
CA THR A 52 5.26 -3.38 1.03
C THR A 52 6.22 -3.20 2.20
N PHE A 53 5.73 -3.24 3.44
CA PHE A 53 6.57 -3.26 4.65
C PHE A 53 7.38 -4.54 4.77
N VAL A 54 6.74 -5.70 4.67
CA VAL A 54 7.41 -7.00 4.79
C VAL A 54 8.48 -7.18 3.71
N CYS A 55 8.25 -6.67 2.50
CA CYS A 55 9.22 -6.72 1.41
C CYS A 55 10.22 -5.54 1.42
N SER A 56 10.20 -4.69 2.45
CA SER A 56 11.06 -3.50 2.59
C SER A 56 11.00 -2.56 1.39
N LEU A 57 9.83 -2.42 0.76
CA LEU A 57 9.58 -1.52 -0.36
C LEU A 57 9.11 -0.13 0.10
N CYS A 58 8.46 -0.09 1.26
CA CYS A 58 7.96 1.13 1.88
C CYS A 58 8.28 1.13 3.36
N GLU A 59 8.37 2.31 3.91
CA GLU A 59 8.49 2.54 5.34
C GLU A 59 7.68 3.80 5.72
N ASN A 60 7.47 3.99 7.01
CA ASN A 60 6.89 5.22 7.54
C ASN A 60 8.00 6.25 7.79
N GLU A 61 7.66 7.53 7.77
CA GLU A 61 8.61 8.62 8.11
C GLU A 61 9.24 8.44 9.50
N ILE A 62 8.55 7.75 10.42
CA ILE A 62 9.11 7.40 11.71
C ILE A 62 9.99 6.15 11.53
N ASP A 63 11.31 6.40 11.48
CA ASP A 63 12.38 5.43 11.17
C ASP A 63 12.63 4.42 12.31
N ASP A 64 11.62 3.61 12.66
CA ASP A 64 11.73 2.46 13.55
C ASP A 64 10.95 1.25 12.99
N PRO A 65 11.61 0.14 12.59
CA PRO A 65 10.96 -1.07 12.11
C PRO A 65 9.96 -1.70 13.09
N GLY A 66 10.14 -1.50 14.40
CA GLY A 66 9.18 -1.90 15.43
C GLY A 66 7.86 -1.13 15.33
N GLU A 67 7.91 0.09 14.78
CA GLU A 67 6.73 0.92 14.57
C GLU A 67 5.87 0.45 13.39
N ASN A 68 6.41 -0.21 12.36
CA ASN A 68 5.60 -0.69 11.24
C ASN A 68 4.47 -1.65 11.69
N ILE A 69 4.77 -2.57 12.61
CA ILE A 69 3.74 -3.47 13.19
C ILE A 69 2.75 -2.69 14.07
N PHE A 70 3.25 -1.72 14.84
CA PHE A 70 2.41 -0.87 15.67
C PHE A 70 1.43 -0.03 14.83
N ILE A 71 1.91 0.57 13.74
CA ILE A 71 1.13 1.35 12.78
C ILE A 71 0.05 0.46 12.15
N LEU A 72 0.41 -0.72 11.64
CA LEU A 72 -0.55 -1.66 11.05
C LEU A 72 -1.68 -2.01 12.04
N ASN A 73 -1.33 -2.31 13.29
CA ASN A 73 -2.32 -2.60 14.33
C ASN A 73 -3.20 -1.39 14.64
N ARG A 74 -2.63 -0.18 14.73
CA ARG A 74 -3.41 1.04 14.99
C ARG A 74 -4.40 1.32 13.87
N LEU A 75 -3.96 1.19 12.62
CA LEU A 75 -4.81 1.35 11.44
C LEU A 75 -5.93 0.30 11.41
N ALA A 76 -5.64 -0.96 11.75
CA ALA A 76 -6.63 -2.03 11.78
C ALA A 76 -7.77 -1.84 12.80
N ASN A 77 -7.47 -1.12 13.89
CA ASN A 77 -8.42 -0.78 14.95
C ASN A 77 -9.09 0.60 14.75
N SER A 78 -8.65 1.37 13.75
CA SER A 78 -9.20 2.68 13.44
C SER A 78 -10.14 2.57 12.26
N ASP A 79 -11.39 3.02 12.40
CA ASP A 79 -12.39 2.99 11.34
C ASP A 79 -12.28 4.23 10.43
N PRO A 80 -11.67 4.11 9.23
CA PRO A 80 -11.52 5.21 8.29
C PRO A 80 -12.85 5.69 7.68
N SER A 81 -14.00 5.07 8.01
CA SER A 81 -15.31 5.55 7.59
C SER A 81 -15.90 6.65 8.49
N ASN A 82 -15.25 6.94 9.62
CA ASN A 82 -15.56 8.08 10.48
C ASN A 82 -14.36 9.05 10.58
N LEU A 83 -14.63 10.28 11.02
CA LEU A 83 -13.64 11.37 11.01
C LEU A 83 -12.40 11.06 11.85
N ASP A 84 -12.58 10.49 13.05
CA ASP A 84 -11.48 10.23 13.98
C ASP A 84 -10.58 9.10 13.46
N GLY A 85 -11.18 8.02 12.97
CA GLY A 85 -10.44 6.92 12.37
C GLY A 85 -9.78 7.32 11.05
N TYR A 86 -10.44 8.14 10.24
CA TYR A 86 -9.83 8.72 9.04
C TYR A 86 -8.60 9.57 9.40
N GLY A 87 -8.68 10.40 10.45
CA GLY A 87 -7.55 11.18 10.93
C GLY A 87 -6.32 10.32 11.29
N TYR A 88 -6.52 9.13 11.86
CA TYR A 88 -5.42 8.18 12.08
C TYR A 88 -4.82 7.64 10.78
N TRP A 89 -5.65 7.35 9.80
CA TRP A 89 -5.20 6.85 8.49
C TRP A 89 -4.46 7.91 7.68
N GLU A 90 -4.79 9.19 7.88
CA GLU A 90 -4.15 10.33 7.23
C GLU A 90 -2.85 10.75 7.93
N ALA A 91 -2.75 10.58 9.25
CA ALA A 91 -1.60 11.03 10.04
C ALA A 91 -0.29 10.28 9.72
N TYR A 92 -0.37 9.03 9.25
CA TYR A 92 0.81 8.26 8.88
C TYR A 92 1.17 8.48 7.41
N GLN A 93 2.37 9.02 7.18
CA GLN A 93 2.95 9.19 5.84
C GLN A 93 3.92 8.05 5.52
N PHE A 94 3.84 7.54 4.30
CA PHE A 94 4.69 6.44 3.83
C PHE A 94 5.45 6.87 2.58
N HIS A 95 6.70 6.42 2.48
CA HIS A 95 7.57 6.68 1.35
C HIS A 95 8.22 5.39 0.86
N LEU A 96 8.69 5.40 -0.39
CA LEU A 96 9.46 4.28 -0.93
C LEU A 96 10.86 4.27 -0.32
N THR A 97 11.30 3.09 0.10
CA THR A 97 12.71 2.85 0.45
C THR A 97 13.58 2.92 -0.81
N GLU A 98 14.90 2.89 -0.66
CA GLU A 98 15.82 2.76 -1.81
C GLU A 98 15.49 1.55 -2.69
N LYS A 99 15.10 0.42 -2.06
CA LYS A 99 14.66 -0.80 -2.77
C LYS A 99 13.38 -0.56 -3.55
N GLY A 100 12.39 0.11 -2.94
CA GLY A 100 11.14 0.50 -3.62
C GLY A 100 11.39 1.41 -4.82
N MET A 101 12.21 2.45 -4.65
CA MET A 101 12.58 3.37 -5.72
C MET A 101 13.33 2.68 -6.86
N ALA A 102 14.26 1.77 -6.54
CA ALA A 102 15.00 1.00 -7.54
C ALA A 102 14.06 0.13 -8.39
N LEU A 103 13.07 -0.52 -7.76
CA LEU A 103 12.06 -1.31 -8.48
C LEU A 103 11.24 -0.47 -9.46
N VAL A 104 10.83 0.73 -9.06
CA VAL A 104 10.09 1.67 -9.94
C VAL A 104 10.93 2.06 -11.15
N LYS A 105 12.19 2.45 -10.93
CA LYS A 105 13.13 2.83 -12.00
C LYS A 105 13.43 1.67 -12.96
N GLU A 106 13.72 0.49 -12.42
CA GLU A 106 14.00 -0.70 -13.24
C GLU A 106 12.83 -1.06 -14.16
N CYS A 107 11.60 -0.81 -13.70
CA CYS A 107 10.39 -1.11 -14.44
C CYS A 107 9.88 0.06 -15.31
N ASN A 108 10.62 1.17 -15.38
CA ASN A 108 10.22 2.42 -16.06
C ASN A 108 8.80 2.88 -15.67
N LEU A 109 8.45 2.73 -14.40
CA LEU A 109 7.15 3.14 -13.86
C LEU A 109 7.06 4.64 -13.53
N ASP A 110 8.18 5.34 -13.61
CA ASP A 110 8.27 6.81 -13.54
C ASP A 110 7.60 7.50 -14.74
N LEU A 111 7.37 6.78 -15.84
CA LEU A 111 6.57 7.24 -16.97
C LEU A 111 5.08 7.08 -16.67
N ASN A 112 4.29 8.12 -16.94
CA ASN A 112 2.83 8.12 -16.78
C ASN A 112 2.14 7.23 -17.85
N SER A 113 2.29 5.91 -17.72
CA SER A 113 1.54 4.92 -18.49
C SER A 113 0.24 4.54 -17.77
N GLN A 114 -0.86 4.44 -18.53
CA GLN A 114 -2.13 3.89 -18.03
C GLN A 114 -2.21 2.36 -18.18
N GLU A 115 -1.18 1.74 -18.78
CA GLU A 115 -1.10 0.30 -18.98
C GLU A 115 -0.36 -0.38 -17.84
N ILE A 116 -0.68 -1.65 -17.62
CA ILE A 116 0.06 -2.49 -16.68
C ILE A 116 1.46 -2.71 -17.23
N CYS A 117 2.47 -2.57 -16.37
CA CYS A 117 3.83 -2.97 -16.66
C CYS A 117 3.98 -4.47 -16.31
N PRO A 118 4.11 -5.37 -17.30
CA PRO A 118 4.21 -6.82 -17.04
C PRO A 118 5.47 -7.18 -16.25
N LEU A 119 6.57 -6.46 -16.50
CA LEU A 119 7.83 -6.64 -15.77
C LEU A 119 7.67 -6.32 -14.28
N PHE A 120 7.03 -5.19 -13.97
CA PHE A 120 6.74 -4.80 -12.59
C PHE A 120 5.85 -5.82 -11.89
N LYS A 121 4.77 -6.26 -12.56
CA LYS A 121 3.88 -7.30 -12.04
C LYS A 121 4.62 -8.59 -11.73
N ALA A 122 5.46 -9.06 -12.64
CA ALA A 122 6.24 -10.28 -12.44
C ALA A 122 7.20 -10.16 -11.24
N LYS A 123 7.95 -9.05 -11.15
CA LYS A 123 8.91 -8.80 -10.06
C LYS A 123 8.23 -8.67 -8.70
N LEU A 124 7.13 -7.90 -8.63
CA LEU A 124 6.40 -7.72 -7.39
C LEU A 124 5.74 -9.02 -6.92
N THR A 125 5.22 -9.82 -7.85
CA THR A 125 4.69 -11.17 -7.56
C THR A 125 5.77 -12.06 -6.93
N ALA A 126 6.95 -12.15 -7.57
CA ALA A 126 8.05 -12.97 -7.06
C ALA A 126 8.52 -12.51 -5.67
N MET A 127 8.65 -11.21 -5.44
CA MET A 127 9.01 -10.67 -4.12
C MET A 127 7.99 -11.03 -3.04
N PHE A 128 6.69 -10.91 -3.35
CA PHE A 128 5.63 -11.24 -2.40
C PHE A 128 5.56 -12.74 -2.11
N GLU A 129 5.80 -13.58 -3.10
CA GLU A 129 5.88 -15.04 -2.92
C GLU A 129 7.09 -15.42 -2.05
N GLU A 130 8.26 -14.81 -2.25
CA GLU A 130 9.47 -15.03 -1.45
C GLU A 130 9.27 -14.72 0.04
N HIS A 131 8.41 -13.73 0.35
CA HIS A 131 8.11 -13.31 1.72
C HIS A 131 6.81 -13.90 2.27
N ASP A 132 6.24 -14.89 1.59
CA ASP A 132 5.00 -15.57 2.00
C ASP A 132 3.76 -14.64 2.09
N VAL A 133 3.76 -13.53 1.34
CA VAL A 133 2.69 -12.51 1.30
C VAL A 133 2.06 -12.38 -0.10
N GLY A 134 2.01 -13.47 -0.84
CA GLY A 134 1.45 -13.56 -2.20
C GLY A 134 0.04 -12.97 -2.36
N PHE A 135 -0.34 -12.64 -3.60
CA PHE A 135 -1.64 -12.00 -3.93
C PHE A 135 -2.88 -12.89 -3.70
N ASP A 136 -2.67 -14.19 -3.48
CA ASP A 136 -3.67 -15.17 -3.09
C ASP A 136 -4.06 -15.08 -1.61
N LYS A 137 -3.21 -14.43 -0.80
CA LYS A 137 -3.43 -14.20 0.63
C LYS A 137 -4.06 -12.84 0.89
N LYS A 138 -4.69 -12.65 2.04
CA LYS A 138 -5.30 -11.37 2.45
C LYS A 138 -5.54 -11.35 3.95
N ALA A 139 -5.88 -10.18 4.47
CA ALA A 139 -6.17 -9.95 5.88
C ALA A 139 -5.02 -10.38 6.80
N PHE A 140 -3.80 -9.95 6.48
CA PHE A 140 -2.62 -10.21 7.32
C PHE A 140 -2.74 -9.56 8.70
N VAL A 141 -3.31 -8.35 8.72
CA VAL A 141 -3.82 -7.68 9.91
C VAL A 141 -5.30 -7.38 9.64
N PRO A 142 -6.25 -8.14 10.25
CA PRO A 142 -7.66 -7.97 9.94
C PRO A 142 -8.23 -6.65 10.47
N ILE A 143 -9.03 -5.97 9.65
CA ILE A 143 -9.84 -4.82 10.08
C ILE A 143 -10.88 -5.23 11.13
N GLN A 144 -10.91 -4.52 12.27
CA GLN A 144 -11.67 -4.91 13.46
C GLN A 144 -13.08 -4.29 13.60
N PHE A 145 -13.35 -3.18 12.93
CA PHE A 145 -14.66 -2.50 12.99
C PHE A 145 -15.70 -3.11 12.03
#